data_AF-A0A6N9L8T0-F1
#
_entry.id   AF-A0A6N9L8T0-F1
#
_cell.length_a   1.000
_cell.length_b   1.000
_cell.length_c   1.000
_cell.angle_alpha   90.00
_cell.angle_beta   90.00
_cell.angle_gamma   90.00
#
_symmetry.space_group_name_H-M   'P 1'
#
loop_
_entity.id
_entity.type
_entity.pdbx_description
1 polymer ?
#
loop_
_entity_poly.entity_id
_entity_poly.type
_entity_poly.pdbx_seq_one_letter_code
_entity_poly.pdbx_strand_id
1 'polypeptide(L)'
;MTLNNILAFCVTFIISVILTPFIGKITKEMGIIAHTNNRTVHHGIIPRTGGYAIYVAFLIGAMVFLKTDNQINSILIGGLIVFLFGLYDDIHDLPPKMKVLGQVAAALIVIFYGGISLKGFTIPYIPTILSYSIALIITLGWIVGITNAVNLIDGLDGLCGGISMIVLITTGLISIHYGRTDITSLTLLLAGSIGGFLVFNFHPAKIFMGDCGALFIGFMLSVISLLGFGFKTSTFFTLGAPIVVLAVPIMDTLIAIIRRKVHHQRFDEADKGHLHHKLMFSLELGQTKSVLILYIATALFSICSFIHIYSVTASILLFALLLLVFEIFVEYTNMISRKYKPILTILNIFLKRDDLPKIKESKTYLMIAKRHHLKYILIGFLCAVITVSGVLVYHNHNDKKPVVNTPVITYEMPNHPTSLMKSVHEDINASHTKRNTCQNVAALFAIDFFTISNKKKDEIGGAQYFYSDRLDNFEEFAKSSYYANVNDMIANKTNLDEVTTYEVNYTRASDVTLSGLEDYEYTDVGLEITFNKKNFYYNYQTINIKVTLIEKNNRFSIVSLDFNDGANE
;
A
#
# COMPACT_ATOMS: atom_id res chain seq x y z
N MET A 1 0.03 -14.17 6.39
CA MET A 1 1.44 -14.13 5.95
C MET A 1 1.76 -15.48 5.35
N THR A 2 2.18 -15.54 4.08
CA THR A 2 2.50 -16.81 3.42
C THR A 2 3.93 -17.24 3.75
N LEU A 3 4.24 -18.54 3.64
CA LEU A 3 5.60 -19.07 3.81
C LEU A 3 6.60 -18.36 2.86
N ASN A 4 6.17 -18.07 1.63
CA ASN A 4 6.96 -17.34 0.63
C ASN A 4 7.41 -15.96 1.13
N ASN A 5 6.57 -15.24 1.86
CA ASN A 5 6.90 -13.91 2.37
C ASN A 5 7.99 -13.97 3.46
N ILE A 6 7.95 -14.99 4.32
CA ILE A 6 8.98 -15.23 5.33
C ILE A 6 10.30 -15.62 4.65
N LEU A 7 10.24 -16.54 3.68
CA LEU A 7 11.40 -16.97 2.91
C LEU A 7 12.04 -15.80 2.15
N ALA A 8 11.22 -14.92 1.57
CA ALA A 8 11.70 -13.73 0.87
C ALA A 8 12.58 -12.85 1.77
N PHE A 9 12.14 -12.57 3.01
CA PHE A 9 12.95 -11.85 4.00
C PHE A 9 14.23 -12.61 4.38
N CYS A 10 14.10 -13.88 4.74
CA CYS A 10 15.22 -14.68 5.23
C CYS A 10 16.31 -14.88 4.16
N VAL A 11 15.92 -15.15 2.92
CA VAL A 11 16.85 -15.37 1.81
C VAL A 11 17.62 -14.09 1.49
N THR A 12 16.94 -12.95 1.34
CA THR A 12 17.65 -11.69 1.06
C THR A 12 18.50 -11.23 2.24
N PHE A 13 18.07 -11.50 3.48
CA PHE A 13 18.88 -11.29 4.67
C PHE A 13 20.17 -12.09 4.62
N ILE A 14 20.09 -13.41 4.39
CA ILE A 14 21.27 -14.28 4.34
C ILE A 14 22.21 -13.85 3.21
N ILE A 15 21.67 -13.59 2.02
CA ILE A 15 22.47 -13.12 0.87
C ILE A 15 23.19 -11.81 1.22
N SER A 16 22.48 -10.84 1.80
CA SER A 16 23.07 -9.56 2.18
C SER A 16 24.14 -9.72 3.27
N VAL A 17 23.91 -10.59 4.27
CA VAL A 17 24.92 -10.90 5.30
C VAL A 17 26.20 -11.48 4.69
N ILE A 18 26.08 -12.34 3.68
CA ILE A 18 27.23 -12.96 3.00
C ILE A 18 27.94 -11.95 2.09
N LEU A 19 27.19 -11.18 1.31
CA LEU A 19 27.74 -10.25 0.31
C LEU A 19 28.39 -9.02 0.95
N THR A 20 27.85 -8.51 2.06
CA THR A 20 28.34 -7.28 2.71
C THR A 20 29.84 -7.32 3.05
N PRO A 21 30.37 -8.32 3.79
CA PRO A 21 31.80 -8.39 4.09
C PRO A 21 32.66 -8.71 2.85
N PHE A 22 32.14 -9.49 1.91
CA PHE A 22 32.84 -9.83 0.67
C PHE A 22 33.08 -8.60 -0.21
N ILE A 23 32.01 -7.84 -0.47
CA ILE A 23 32.07 -6.58 -1.21
C ILE A 23 32.91 -5.56 -0.45
N GLY A 24 32.75 -5.46 0.86
CA GLY A 24 33.56 -4.59 1.72
C GLY A 24 35.06 -4.83 1.57
N LYS A 25 35.51 -6.08 1.42
CA LYS A 25 36.92 -6.41 1.20
C LYS A 25 37.41 -5.95 -0.18
N ILE A 26 36.68 -6.29 -1.25
CA ILE A 26 37.05 -5.93 -2.63
C ILE A 26 37.12 -4.42 -2.80
N THR A 27 36.12 -3.71 -2.29
CA THR A 27 36.00 -2.27 -2.47
C THR A 27 37.03 -1.49 -1.66
N LYS A 28 37.47 -2.04 -0.52
CA LYS A 28 38.63 -1.53 0.22
C LYS A 28 39.91 -1.63 -0.60
N GLU A 29 40.13 -2.73 -1.32
CA GLU A 29 41.28 -2.92 -2.21
C GLU A 29 41.23 -1.97 -3.43
N MET A 30 40.02 -1.66 -3.91
CA MET A 30 39.79 -0.69 -5.01
C MET A 30 39.87 0.78 -4.57
N GLY A 31 40.01 1.06 -3.26
CA GLY A 31 40.07 2.43 -2.74
C GLY A 31 38.71 3.15 -2.64
N ILE A 32 37.58 2.43 -2.76
CA ILE A 32 36.24 2.99 -2.57
C ILE A 32 35.94 3.04 -1.06
N ILE A 33 36.57 4.00 -0.39
CA ILE A 33 36.57 4.15 1.07
C ILE A 33 36.02 5.51 1.49
N ALA A 34 35.50 5.57 2.71
CA ALA A 34 35.10 6.83 3.30
C ALA A 34 36.34 7.67 3.64
N HIS A 35 36.46 8.83 3.01
CA HIS A 35 37.55 9.76 3.28
C HIS A 35 37.28 10.58 4.54
N THR A 36 38.27 10.67 5.42
CA THR A 36 38.21 11.56 6.59
C THR A 36 38.32 13.01 6.14
N ASN A 37 37.37 13.85 6.53
CA ASN A 37 37.42 15.30 6.35
C ASN A 37 37.08 16.01 7.68
N ASN A 38 37.21 17.35 7.73
CA ASN A 38 36.88 18.16 8.93
C ASN A 38 35.39 18.08 9.37
N ARG A 39 34.58 17.26 8.72
CA ARG A 39 33.13 17.12 8.92
C ARG A 39 32.72 15.67 9.26
N THR A 40 33.59 14.68 9.06
CA THR A 40 33.29 13.26 9.32
C THR A 40 33.59 12.89 10.77
N VAL A 41 32.70 12.12 11.40
CA VAL A 41 32.78 11.71 12.81
C VAL A 41 33.51 10.36 13.00
N HIS A 42 33.67 9.57 11.93
CA HIS A 42 34.31 8.25 12.00
C HIS A 42 35.85 8.32 12.09
N HIS A 43 36.43 7.25 12.61
CA HIS A 43 37.87 7.02 12.64
C HIS A 43 38.23 5.74 11.87
N GLY A 44 39.28 5.81 11.06
CA GLY A 44 39.80 4.66 10.29
C GLY A 44 39.28 4.58 8.85
N ILE A 45 39.75 3.56 8.13
CA ILE A 45 39.38 3.30 6.73
C ILE A 45 38.17 2.37 6.71
N ILE A 46 36.99 2.93 6.44
CA ILE A 46 35.71 2.21 6.36
C ILE A 46 35.26 2.17 4.88
N PRO A 47 34.96 1.00 4.29
CA PRO A 47 34.45 0.92 2.91
C PRO A 47 33.05 1.54 2.79
N ARG A 48 32.76 2.17 1.65
CA ARG A 48 31.49 2.89 1.40
C ARG A 48 30.58 2.17 0.39
N THR A 49 30.37 0.87 0.58
CA THR A 49 29.81 -0.01 -0.47
C THR A 49 28.71 -0.96 0.00
N GLY A 50 28.14 -0.69 1.17
CA GLY A 50 27.02 -1.47 1.72
C GLY A 50 25.80 -1.52 0.81
N GLY A 51 25.52 -0.45 0.07
CA GLY A 51 24.42 -0.37 -0.88
C GLY A 51 24.48 -1.39 -2.01
N TYR A 52 25.67 -1.87 -2.35
CA TYR A 52 25.91 -2.84 -3.41
C TYR A 52 25.38 -4.20 -2.97
N ALA A 53 25.69 -4.58 -1.72
CA ALA A 53 25.18 -5.81 -1.11
C ALA A 53 23.65 -5.78 -0.99
N ILE A 54 23.08 -4.65 -0.55
CA ILE A 54 21.63 -4.45 -0.46
C ILE A 54 20.98 -4.61 -1.83
N TYR A 55 21.50 -3.93 -2.85
CA TYR A 55 20.93 -3.93 -4.20
C TYR A 55 20.98 -5.34 -4.83
N VAL A 56 22.14 -6.01 -4.76
CA VAL A 56 22.30 -7.37 -5.31
C VAL A 56 21.43 -8.38 -4.56
N ALA A 57 21.38 -8.32 -3.22
CA ALA A 57 20.50 -9.18 -2.44
C ALA A 57 19.03 -8.97 -2.79
N PHE A 58 18.61 -7.71 -2.93
CA PHE A 58 17.25 -7.37 -3.34
C PHE A 58 16.94 -7.88 -4.75
N LEU A 59 17.84 -7.69 -5.72
CA LEU A 59 17.64 -8.17 -7.10
C LEU A 59 17.51 -9.69 -7.17
N ILE A 60 18.39 -10.44 -6.50
CA ILE A 60 18.32 -11.90 -6.47
C ILE A 60 17.00 -12.34 -5.83
N GLY A 61 16.61 -11.72 -4.72
CA GLY A 61 15.34 -12.00 -4.08
C GLY A 61 14.14 -11.65 -4.96
N ALA A 62 14.19 -10.52 -5.69
CA ALA A 62 13.16 -10.12 -6.62
C ALA A 62 12.99 -11.15 -7.75
N MET A 63 14.10 -11.67 -8.31
CA MET A 63 14.07 -12.70 -9.35
C MET A 63 13.45 -14.03 -8.87
N VAL A 64 13.62 -14.37 -7.59
CA VAL A 64 13.11 -15.62 -7.02
C VAL A 64 11.66 -15.52 -6.55
N PHE A 65 11.29 -14.39 -5.93
CA PHE A 65 10.04 -14.26 -5.17
C PHE A 65 9.00 -13.34 -5.80
N LEU A 66 9.37 -12.46 -6.75
CA LEU A 66 8.41 -11.57 -7.39
C LEU A 66 8.00 -12.12 -8.76
N LYS A 67 6.70 -12.05 -9.04
CA LYS A 67 6.18 -12.20 -10.40
C LYS A 67 6.35 -10.87 -11.13
N THR A 68 6.96 -10.91 -12.31
CA THR A 68 7.20 -9.71 -13.11
C THR A 68 5.93 -9.27 -13.83
N ASP A 69 5.51 -8.04 -13.59
CA ASP A 69 4.53 -7.30 -14.38
C ASP A 69 5.11 -5.92 -14.75
N ASN A 70 4.32 -5.07 -15.43
CA ASN A 70 4.77 -3.73 -15.80
C ASN A 70 5.13 -2.87 -14.57
N GLN A 71 4.45 -3.06 -13.44
CA GLN A 71 4.69 -2.29 -12.21
C GLN A 71 6.05 -2.68 -11.62
N ILE A 72 6.27 -3.96 -11.35
CA ILE A 72 7.53 -4.50 -10.84
C ILE A 72 8.69 -4.21 -11.79
N ASN A 73 8.50 -4.38 -13.12
CA ASN A 73 9.53 -4.06 -14.10
C ASN A 73 9.93 -2.58 -14.05
N SER A 74 8.96 -1.67 -13.92
CA SER A 74 9.25 -0.23 -13.79
C SER A 74 10.05 0.10 -12.53
N ILE A 75 9.78 -0.60 -11.42
CA ILE A 75 10.50 -0.45 -10.14
C ILE A 75 11.93 -0.97 -10.27
N LEU A 76 12.13 -2.12 -10.90
CA LEU A 76 13.45 -2.72 -11.10
C LEU A 76 14.31 -1.84 -12.03
N ILE A 77 13.75 -1.35 -13.14
CA ILE A 77 14.44 -0.46 -14.07
C ILE A 77 14.76 0.89 -13.40
N GLY A 78 13.78 1.51 -12.74
CA GLY A 78 14.00 2.78 -12.02
C GLY A 78 15.02 2.63 -10.88
N GLY A 79 14.94 1.53 -10.13
CA GLY A 79 15.88 1.20 -9.07
C GLY A 79 17.30 0.98 -9.60
N LEU A 80 17.45 0.33 -10.75
CA LEU A 80 18.75 0.20 -11.43
C LEU A 80 19.33 1.57 -11.82
N ILE A 81 18.52 2.46 -12.40
CA ILE A 81 18.99 3.81 -12.77
C ILE A 81 19.47 4.56 -11.54
N VAL A 82 18.68 4.63 -10.48
CA VAL A 82 19.05 5.34 -9.25
C VAL A 82 20.31 4.72 -8.61
N PHE A 83 20.38 3.39 -8.58
CA PHE A 83 21.55 2.67 -8.10
C PHE A 83 22.80 3.03 -8.89
N LEU A 84 22.73 3.03 -10.23
CA LEU A 84 23.87 3.36 -11.10
C LEU A 84 24.36 4.81 -10.93
N PHE A 85 23.43 5.76 -10.76
CA PHE A 85 23.81 7.15 -10.48
C PHE A 85 24.49 7.29 -9.12
N GLY A 86 23.98 6.61 -8.09
CA GLY A 86 24.64 6.61 -6.79
C GLY A 86 25.97 5.84 -6.78
N LEU A 87 26.08 4.76 -7.55
CA LEU A 87 27.33 4.02 -7.74
C LEU A 87 28.39 4.90 -8.38
N TYR A 88 28.01 5.62 -9.43
CA TYR A 88 28.92 6.55 -10.10
C TYR A 88 29.31 7.72 -9.18
N ASP A 89 28.39 8.19 -8.35
CA ASP A 89 28.66 9.21 -7.33
C ASP A 89 29.66 8.74 -6.27
N ASP A 90 29.51 7.52 -5.74
CA ASP A 90 30.43 6.97 -4.74
C ASP A 90 31.89 6.88 -5.26
N ILE A 91 32.09 6.89 -6.58
CA ILE A 91 33.41 6.81 -7.23
C ILE A 91 33.91 8.20 -7.69
N HIS A 92 33.03 9.05 -8.21
CA HIS A 92 33.42 10.29 -8.92
C HIS A 92 32.88 11.60 -8.32
N ASP A 93 32.18 11.57 -7.18
CA ASP A 93 31.57 12.73 -6.53
C ASP A 93 30.73 13.59 -7.52
N LEU A 94 29.55 13.10 -7.90
CA LEU A 94 28.65 13.77 -8.83
C LEU A 94 28.10 15.09 -8.26
N PRO A 95 27.93 16.12 -9.12
CA PRO A 95 27.20 17.30 -8.72
C PRO A 95 25.71 16.94 -8.42
N PRO A 96 25.07 17.58 -7.43
CA PRO A 96 23.70 17.26 -7.02
C PRO A 96 22.67 17.22 -8.15
N LYS A 97 22.85 18.07 -9.17
CA LYS A 97 21.96 18.12 -10.35
C LYS A 97 21.95 16.80 -11.13
N MET A 98 23.08 16.11 -11.23
CA MET A 98 23.18 14.82 -11.94
C MET A 98 22.46 13.72 -11.17
N LYS A 99 22.55 13.72 -9.82
CA LYS A 99 21.79 12.80 -8.97
C LYS A 99 20.28 12.98 -9.18
N VAL A 100 19.81 14.23 -9.15
CA VAL A 100 18.40 14.55 -9.38
C VAL A 100 17.95 14.15 -10.79
N LEU A 101 18.80 14.29 -11.81
CA LEU A 101 18.48 13.84 -13.16
C LEU A 101 18.21 12.32 -13.21
N GLY A 102 19.06 11.51 -12.56
CA GLY A 102 18.84 10.06 -12.45
C GLY A 102 17.55 9.71 -11.72
N GLN A 103 17.26 10.41 -10.61
CA GLN A 103 16.02 10.24 -9.85
C GLN A 103 14.77 10.60 -10.67
N VAL A 104 14.82 11.70 -11.43
CA VAL A 104 13.73 12.13 -12.33
C VAL A 104 13.53 11.10 -13.44
N ALA A 105 14.60 10.62 -14.08
CA ALA A 105 14.50 9.59 -15.12
C ALA A 105 13.84 8.31 -14.58
N ALA A 106 14.28 7.83 -13.41
CA ALA A 106 13.67 6.67 -12.76
C ALA A 106 12.19 6.89 -12.39
N ALA A 107 11.86 8.06 -11.85
CA ALA A 107 10.49 8.42 -11.51
C ALA A 107 9.56 8.47 -12.74
N LEU A 108 10.04 9.00 -13.87
CA LEU A 108 9.25 9.04 -15.11
C LEU A 108 8.95 7.63 -15.64
N ILE A 109 9.88 6.69 -15.52
CA ILE A 109 9.66 5.28 -15.90
C ILE A 109 8.59 4.66 -14.99
N VAL A 110 8.69 4.84 -13.68
CA VAL A 110 7.69 4.36 -12.71
C VAL A 110 6.30 4.93 -13.01
N ILE A 111 6.22 6.22 -13.35
CA ILE A 111 4.96 6.90 -13.65
C ILE A 111 4.35 6.43 -14.97
N PHE A 112 5.11 6.48 -16.07
CA PHE A 112 4.56 6.27 -17.42
C PHE A 112 4.56 4.81 -17.86
N TYR A 113 5.61 4.04 -17.54
CA TYR A 113 5.68 2.62 -17.87
C TYR A 113 5.01 1.76 -16.80
N GLY A 114 5.24 2.07 -15.51
CA GLY A 114 4.61 1.36 -14.40
C GLY A 114 3.16 1.76 -14.10
N GLY A 115 2.71 2.93 -14.58
CA GLY A 115 1.39 3.46 -14.22
C GLY A 115 1.24 3.73 -12.71
N ILE A 116 2.36 3.96 -12.01
CA ILE A 116 2.39 4.18 -10.57
C ILE A 116 2.37 5.70 -10.33
N SER A 117 1.22 6.19 -9.90
CA SER A 117 1.02 7.60 -9.54
C SER A 117 0.02 7.75 -8.42
N LEU A 118 -0.11 8.97 -7.90
CA LEU A 118 -1.17 9.33 -6.99
C LEU A 118 -2.54 9.15 -7.68
N LYS A 119 -3.28 8.10 -7.31
CA LYS A 119 -4.62 7.80 -7.84
C LYS A 119 -5.71 8.49 -7.02
N GLY A 120 -6.83 8.82 -7.65
CA GLY A 120 -7.99 9.42 -6.98
C GLY A 120 -7.82 10.89 -6.56
N PHE A 121 -6.72 11.54 -6.96
CA PHE A 121 -6.51 12.97 -6.67
C PHE A 121 -7.42 13.85 -7.51
N THR A 122 -8.43 14.44 -6.87
CA THR A 122 -9.36 15.39 -7.48
C THR A 122 -9.36 16.69 -6.68
N ILE A 123 -9.12 17.82 -7.35
CA ILE A 123 -9.28 19.13 -6.73
C ILE A 123 -10.71 19.63 -7.03
N PRO A 124 -11.52 19.97 -6.01
CA PRO A 124 -12.84 20.55 -6.23
C PRO A 124 -12.76 21.74 -7.18
N TYR A 125 -13.72 21.83 -8.12
CA TYR A 125 -13.83 22.92 -9.10
C TYR A 125 -12.70 23.00 -10.14
N ILE A 126 -11.77 22.04 -10.19
CA ILE A 126 -10.73 21.96 -11.22
C ILE A 126 -11.04 20.79 -12.18
N PRO A 127 -10.90 20.97 -13.51
CA PRO A 127 -11.09 19.90 -14.47
C PRO A 127 -10.27 18.65 -14.14
N THR A 128 -10.84 17.46 -14.35
CA THR A 128 -10.21 16.17 -14.03
C THR A 128 -8.84 16.00 -14.70
N ILE A 129 -8.71 16.45 -15.96
CA ILE A 129 -7.44 16.42 -16.71
C ILE A 129 -6.34 17.23 -16.00
N LEU A 130 -6.67 18.40 -15.46
CA LEU A 130 -5.71 19.27 -14.78
C LEU A 130 -5.40 18.73 -13.38
N SER A 131 -6.39 18.17 -12.68
CA SER A 131 -6.17 17.45 -11.42
C SER A 131 -5.20 16.28 -11.60
N TYR A 132 -5.36 15.50 -12.68
CA TYR A 132 -4.46 14.40 -13.01
C TYR A 132 -3.03 14.88 -13.29
N SER A 133 -2.86 15.94 -14.09
CA SER A 133 -1.53 16.52 -14.36
C SER A 133 -0.84 17.00 -13.08
N ILE A 134 -1.58 17.62 -12.16
CA ILE A 134 -1.05 18.04 -10.84
C ILE A 134 -0.65 16.81 -10.03
N ALA A 135 -1.44 15.73 -10.04
CA ALA A 135 -1.12 14.49 -9.35
C ALA A 135 0.20 13.87 -9.86
N LEU A 136 0.46 13.94 -11.17
CA LEU A 136 1.73 13.47 -11.74
C LEU A 136 2.92 14.32 -11.27
N ILE A 137 2.78 15.65 -11.23
CA ILE A 137 3.83 16.55 -10.73
C ILE A 137 4.11 16.28 -9.25
N ILE A 138 3.06 16.09 -8.44
CA ILE A 138 3.19 15.74 -7.02
C ILE A 138 3.88 14.38 -6.88
N THR A 139 3.51 13.39 -7.69
CA THR A 139 4.14 12.06 -7.69
C THR A 139 5.63 12.14 -8.01
N LEU A 140 6.00 12.90 -9.04
CA LEU A 140 7.39 13.12 -9.41
C LEU A 140 8.17 13.78 -8.26
N GLY A 141 7.60 14.85 -7.68
CA GLY A 141 8.17 15.55 -6.53
C GLY A 141 8.28 14.64 -5.29
N TRP A 142 7.32 13.73 -5.10
CA TRP A 142 7.34 12.75 -4.01
C TRP A 142 8.48 11.76 -4.17
N ILE A 143 8.64 11.15 -5.35
CA ILE A 143 9.72 10.17 -5.60
C ILE A 143 11.08 10.83 -5.41
N VAL A 144 11.32 11.97 -6.06
CA VAL A 144 12.59 12.71 -5.95
C VAL A 144 12.81 13.23 -4.53
N GLY A 145 11.78 13.76 -3.89
CA GLY A 145 11.85 14.35 -2.55
C GLY A 145 12.18 13.32 -1.48
N ILE A 146 11.46 12.20 -1.43
CA ILE A 146 11.71 11.12 -0.47
C ILE A 146 13.06 10.46 -0.73
N THR A 147 13.45 10.27 -1.99
CA THR A 147 14.77 9.73 -2.33
C THR A 147 15.90 10.58 -1.74
N ASN A 148 15.83 11.91 -1.89
CA ASN A 148 16.82 12.81 -1.30
C ASN A 148 16.70 12.91 0.22
N ALA A 149 15.49 12.86 0.78
CA ALA A 149 15.29 12.89 2.22
C ALA A 149 15.97 11.70 2.91
N VAL A 150 15.86 10.51 2.33
CA VAL A 150 16.51 9.30 2.84
C VAL A 150 18.03 9.38 2.68
N ASN A 151 18.53 9.91 1.56
CA ASN A 151 19.97 10.16 1.40
C ASN A 151 20.52 11.13 2.46
N LEU A 152 19.79 12.20 2.79
CA LEU A 152 20.23 13.20 3.76
C LEU A 152 20.29 12.69 5.21
N ILE A 153 19.49 11.69 5.57
CA ILE A 153 19.53 11.09 6.91
C ILE A 153 20.62 10.02 7.06
N ASP A 154 21.26 9.57 5.97
CA ASP A 154 22.38 8.63 5.99
C ASP A 154 23.68 9.29 6.48
N GLY A 155 23.64 9.79 7.72
CA GLY A 155 24.73 10.52 8.36
C GLY A 155 25.35 9.80 9.56
N LEU A 156 24.74 8.72 10.05
CA LEU A 156 25.20 7.93 11.21
C LEU A 156 25.06 6.42 10.98
N ASP A 157 25.99 5.65 11.54
CA ASP A 157 25.96 4.19 11.61
C ASP A 157 24.58 3.66 12.01
N GLY A 158 24.00 2.81 11.16
CA GLY A 158 22.70 2.18 11.36
C GLY A 158 21.50 3.06 11.04
N LEU A 159 21.61 4.40 11.05
CA LEU A 159 20.45 5.30 11.07
C LEU A 159 19.52 5.13 9.86
N CYS A 160 20.04 5.29 8.64
CA CYS A 160 19.26 5.17 7.41
C CYS A 160 18.64 3.77 7.28
N GLY A 161 19.46 2.73 7.47
CA GLY A 161 19.01 1.34 7.37
C GLY A 161 17.91 1.01 8.39
N GLY A 162 18.08 1.38 9.66
CA GLY A 162 17.10 1.04 10.70
C GLY A 162 15.79 1.81 10.60
N ILE A 163 15.83 3.10 10.24
CA ILE A 163 14.60 3.86 9.92
C ILE A 163 13.88 3.18 8.76
N SER A 164 14.60 2.85 7.68
CA SER A 164 14.04 2.18 6.51
C SER A 164 13.44 0.81 6.83
N MET A 165 14.08 0.03 7.72
CA MET A 165 13.56 -1.24 8.21
C MET A 165 12.22 -1.10 8.92
N ILE A 166 12.11 -0.13 9.83
CA ILE A 166 10.87 0.13 10.57
C ILE A 166 9.75 0.49 9.59
N VAL A 167 10.04 1.41 8.66
CA VAL A 167 9.11 1.82 7.59
C VAL A 167 8.65 0.61 6.76
N LEU A 168 9.57 -0.20 6.27
CA LEU A 168 9.27 -1.35 5.40
C LEU A 168 8.48 -2.43 6.12
N ILE A 169 8.85 -2.77 7.36
CA ILE A 169 8.11 -3.76 8.15
C ILE A 169 6.69 -3.27 8.40
N THR A 170 6.51 -2.01 8.80
CA THR A 170 5.18 -1.44 9.00
C THR A 170 4.37 -1.42 7.72
N THR A 171 4.92 -0.96 6.60
CA THR A 171 4.22 -1.00 5.31
C THR A 171 3.90 -2.44 4.88
N GLY A 172 4.79 -3.40 5.15
CA GLY A 172 4.55 -4.83 4.92
C GLY A 172 3.39 -5.38 5.74
N LEU A 173 3.33 -5.06 7.04
CA LEU A 173 2.22 -5.46 7.93
C LEU A 173 0.88 -4.86 7.49
N ILE A 174 0.88 -3.58 7.12
CA ILE A 174 -0.30 -2.91 6.58
C ILE A 174 -0.73 -3.56 5.25
N SER A 175 0.22 -3.89 4.37
CA SER A 175 -0.06 -4.56 3.10
C SER A 175 -0.65 -5.97 3.31
N ILE A 176 -0.19 -6.71 4.33
CA ILE A 176 -0.78 -8.00 4.70
C ILE A 176 -2.24 -7.82 5.10
N HIS A 177 -2.56 -6.78 5.89
CA HIS A 177 -3.93 -6.50 6.30
C HIS A 177 -4.85 -6.24 5.10
N TYR A 178 -4.37 -5.56 4.07
CA TYR A 178 -5.11 -5.30 2.84
C TYR A 178 -5.01 -6.41 1.77
N GLY A 179 -4.38 -7.55 2.09
CA GLY A 179 -4.24 -8.67 1.15
C GLY A 179 -3.29 -8.41 -0.04
N ARG A 180 -2.45 -7.36 0.02
CA ARG A 180 -1.50 -6.98 -1.03
C ARG A 180 -0.19 -7.76 -0.93
N THR A 181 -0.23 -9.01 -1.39
CA THR A 181 0.91 -9.94 -1.33
C THR A 181 2.11 -9.47 -2.13
N ASP A 182 1.89 -8.75 -3.22
CA ASP A 182 2.90 -8.12 -4.06
C ASP A 182 3.74 -7.09 -3.26
N ILE A 183 3.06 -6.18 -2.55
CA ILE A 183 3.72 -5.12 -1.77
C ILE A 183 4.36 -5.71 -0.53
N THR A 184 3.71 -6.66 0.14
CA THR A 184 4.31 -7.39 1.26
C THR A 184 5.60 -8.09 0.85
N SER A 185 5.64 -8.75 -0.30
CA SER A 185 6.85 -9.42 -0.79
C SER A 185 7.94 -8.39 -1.07
N LEU A 186 7.59 -7.30 -1.77
CA LEU A 186 8.52 -6.23 -2.11
C LEU A 186 9.15 -5.57 -0.86
N THR A 187 8.35 -5.27 0.18
CA THR A 187 8.85 -4.66 1.42
C THR A 187 9.71 -5.62 2.22
N LEU A 188 9.33 -6.90 2.30
CA LEU A 188 10.09 -7.91 3.05
C LEU A 188 11.40 -8.29 2.37
N LEU A 189 11.44 -8.35 1.03
CA LEU A 189 12.68 -8.53 0.27
C LEU A 189 13.69 -7.43 0.56
N LEU A 190 13.23 -6.17 0.51
CA LEU A 190 14.09 -5.02 0.77
C LEU A 190 14.47 -4.94 2.26
N ALA A 191 13.55 -5.23 3.17
CA ALA A 191 13.83 -5.29 4.61
C ALA A 191 14.86 -6.39 4.93
N GLY A 192 14.75 -7.58 4.35
CA GLY A 192 15.77 -8.62 4.53
C GLY A 192 17.14 -8.15 4.04
N SER A 193 17.18 -7.56 2.84
CA SER A 193 18.41 -7.01 2.23
C SER A 193 19.08 -5.94 3.12
N ILE A 194 18.30 -5.00 3.66
CA ILE A 194 18.80 -3.96 4.57
C ILE A 194 19.21 -4.58 5.92
N GLY A 195 18.43 -5.53 6.44
CA GLY A 195 18.70 -6.21 7.69
C GLY A 195 20.06 -6.92 7.68
N GLY A 196 20.40 -7.60 6.59
CA GLY A 196 21.70 -8.28 6.48
C GLY A 196 22.89 -7.31 6.44
N PHE A 197 22.71 -6.15 5.80
CA PHE A 197 23.70 -5.06 5.80
C PHE A 197 23.84 -4.43 7.20
N LEU A 198 22.72 -4.23 7.92
CA LEU A 198 22.71 -3.61 9.24
C LEU A 198 23.55 -4.39 10.27
N VAL A 199 23.73 -5.70 10.12
CA VAL A 199 24.65 -6.50 10.95
C VAL A 199 26.07 -5.92 10.97
N PHE A 200 26.51 -5.30 9.86
CA PHE A 200 27.85 -4.72 9.72
C PHE A 200 27.86 -3.19 9.83
N ASN A 201 26.71 -2.55 9.67
CA ASN A 201 26.59 -1.09 9.70
C ASN A 201 26.13 -0.53 11.05
N PHE A 202 25.59 -1.36 11.95
CA PHE A 202 25.25 -0.90 13.30
C PHE A 202 26.50 -0.40 14.04
N HIS A 203 26.35 0.64 14.86
CA HIS A 203 27.47 1.30 15.51
C HIS A 203 28.25 0.34 16.44
N PRO A 204 29.60 0.28 16.34
CA PRO A 204 30.46 0.96 15.37
C PRO A 204 30.47 0.29 13.98
N ALA A 205 30.21 1.06 12.93
CA ALA A 205 30.08 0.52 11.57
C ALA A 205 31.41 -0.01 11.03
N LYS A 206 31.35 -1.20 10.41
CA LYS A 206 32.45 -1.82 9.65
C LYS A 206 32.40 -1.48 8.16
N ILE A 207 31.24 -1.05 7.69
CA ILE A 207 30.96 -0.66 6.30
C ILE A 207 29.85 0.39 6.29
N PHE A 208 29.98 1.39 5.42
CA PHE A 208 28.96 2.40 5.20
C PHE A 208 28.09 2.08 4.00
N MET A 209 26.87 2.62 4.01
CA MET A 209 25.87 2.37 2.98
C MET A 209 26.31 2.94 1.62
N GLY A 210 26.81 4.18 1.60
CA GLY A 210 27.14 4.89 0.37
C GLY A 210 25.92 5.52 -0.30
N ASP A 211 26.18 6.47 -1.20
CA ASP A 211 25.12 7.21 -1.91
C ASP A 211 24.29 6.24 -2.76
N CYS A 212 24.89 5.21 -3.35
CA CYS A 212 24.16 4.17 -4.09
C CYS A 212 23.06 3.50 -3.25
N GLY A 213 23.37 3.13 -2.00
CA GLY A 213 22.45 2.45 -1.11
C GLY A 213 21.35 3.39 -0.61
N ALA A 214 21.73 4.58 -0.15
CA ALA A 214 20.77 5.53 0.41
C ALA A 214 19.80 6.06 -0.65
N LEU A 215 20.29 6.33 -1.86
CA LEU A 215 19.45 6.71 -3.01
C LEU A 215 18.54 5.56 -3.44
N PHE A 216 19.05 4.34 -3.55
CA PHE A 216 18.23 3.17 -3.93
C PHE A 216 17.12 2.91 -2.90
N ILE A 217 17.45 2.88 -1.61
CA ILE A 217 16.46 2.68 -0.54
C ILE A 217 15.44 3.82 -0.56
N GLY A 218 15.88 5.07 -0.67
CA GLY A 218 14.99 6.23 -0.73
C GLY A 218 14.00 6.16 -1.90
N PHE A 219 14.49 5.79 -3.09
CA PHE A 219 13.64 5.54 -4.25
C PHE A 219 12.63 4.43 -3.97
N MET A 220 13.08 3.28 -3.47
CA MET A 220 12.21 2.15 -3.17
C MET A 220 11.12 2.51 -2.14
N LEU A 221 11.48 3.18 -1.05
CA LEU A 221 10.52 3.66 -0.04
C LEU A 221 9.49 4.59 -0.66
N SER A 222 9.92 5.50 -1.53
CA SER A 222 9.01 6.44 -2.19
C SER A 222 7.99 5.70 -3.07
N VAL A 223 8.41 4.73 -3.87
CA VAL A 223 7.53 4.00 -4.79
C VAL A 223 6.64 3.01 -4.05
N ILE A 224 7.20 2.26 -3.09
CA ILE A 224 6.45 1.36 -2.21
C ILE A 224 5.35 2.13 -1.48
N SER A 225 5.63 3.36 -1.02
CA SER A 225 4.65 4.18 -0.33
C SER A 225 3.46 4.60 -1.22
N LEU A 226 3.71 4.83 -2.51
CA LEU A 226 2.66 5.12 -3.49
C LEU A 226 1.80 3.88 -3.80
N LEU A 227 2.39 2.69 -3.78
CA LEU A 227 1.70 1.42 -3.98
C LEU A 227 0.90 0.98 -2.74
N GLY A 228 1.55 1.00 -1.56
CA GLY A 228 1.07 0.40 -0.30
C GLY A 228 -0.17 1.08 0.27
N PHE A 229 -0.31 2.39 0.02
CA PHE A 229 -1.38 3.20 0.61
C PHE A 229 -2.35 3.78 -0.44
N GLY A 230 -2.15 3.45 -1.72
CA GLY A 230 -2.97 3.91 -2.86
C GLY A 230 -4.26 3.13 -3.12
N PHE A 231 -4.63 2.18 -2.25
CA PHE A 231 -5.79 1.31 -2.48
C PHE A 231 -7.08 1.81 -1.82
N LYS A 232 -8.13 1.97 -2.66
CA LYS A 232 -9.56 2.11 -2.31
C LYS A 232 -9.94 3.14 -1.23
N THR A 233 -9.04 4.05 -0.86
CA THR A 233 -9.25 5.02 0.21
C THR A 233 -9.05 6.44 -0.30
N SER A 234 -9.66 7.41 0.37
CA SER A 234 -9.54 8.84 0.07
C SER A 234 -8.08 9.27 -0.19
N THR A 235 -7.90 10.31 -1.00
CA THR A 235 -6.61 10.94 -1.32
C THR A 235 -5.73 11.22 -0.09
N PHE A 236 -6.36 11.43 1.07
CA PHE A 236 -5.70 11.61 2.35
C PHE A 236 -4.90 10.37 2.79
N PHE A 237 -5.35 9.15 2.48
CA PHE A 237 -4.64 7.92 2.87
C PHE A 237 -3.44 7.63 1.95
N THR A 238 -3.56 7.94 0.66
CA THR A 238 -2.50 7.70 -0.34
C THR A 238 -1.26 8.56 -0.13
N LEU A 239 -1.39 9.74 0.48
CA LEU A 239 -0.23 10.56 0.88
C LEU A 239 -0.03 10.60 2.39
N GLY A 240 -1.10 10.57 3.18
CA GLY A 240 -1.03 10.73 4.63
C GLY A 240 -0.29 9.61 5.33
N ALA A 241 -0.58 8.35 5.02
CA ALA A 241 0.10 7.23 5.66
C ALA A 241 1.61 7.15 5.29
N PRO A 242 2.03 7.37 4.02
CA PRO A 242 3.43 7.59 3.69
C PRO A 242 4.09 8.75 4.45
N ILE A 243 3.42 9.90 4.56
CA ILE A 243 3.93 11.06 5.31
C ILE A 243 4.14 10.71 6.78
N VAL A 244 3.19 10.00 7.38
CA VAL A 244 3.26 9.57 8.77
C VAL A 244 4.45 8.64 8.96
N VAL A 245 4.54 7.56 8.19
CA VAL A 245 5.60 6.56 8.35
C VAL A 245 7.00 7.13 8.04
N LEU A 246 7.10 8.04 7.06
CA LEU A 246 8.35 8.73 6.69
C LEU A 246 8.54 10.09 7.39
N ALA A 247 7.80 10.35 8.49
CA ALA A 247 7.79 11.66 9.13
C ALA A 247 9.19 12.14 9.52
N VAL A 248 10.05 11.27 10.06
CA VAL A 248 11.41 11.64 10.48
C VAL A 248 12.26 12.14 9.29
N PRO A 249 12.47 11.37 8.19
CA PRO A 249 13.19 11.87 7.01
C PRO A 249 12.57 13.13 6.40
N ILE A 250 11.23 13.18 6.29
CA ILE A 250 10.52 14.31 5.69
C ILE A 250 10.74 15.57 6.53
N MET A 251 10.53 15.49 7.84
CA MET A 251 10.66 16.64 8.73
C MET A 251 12.10 17.13 8.82
N ASP A 252 13.11 16.25 8.83
CA ASP A 252 14.51 16.65 8.81
C ASP A 252 14.84 17.52 7.59
N THR A 253 14.36 17.08 6.43
CA THR A 253 14.57 17.74 5.14
C THR A 253 13.81 19.07 5.08
N LEU A 254 12.54 19.09 5.50
CA LEU A 254 11.73 20.30 5.55
C LEU A 254 12.34 21.36 6.48
N ILE A 255 12.82 20.94 7.66
CA ILE A 255 13.48 21.83 8.61
C ILE A 255 14.77 22.39 8.04
N ALA A 256 15.58 21.58 7.34
CA ALA A 256 16.78 22.05 6.67
C ALA A 256 16.46 23.11 5.62
N ILE A 257 15.42 22.89 4.80
CA ILE A 257 14.95 23.86 3.80
C ILE A 257 14.50 25.16 4.46
N ILE A 258 13.70 25.08 5.52
CA ILE A 258 13.22 26.26 6.27
C ILE A 258 14.39 27.01 6.91
N ARG A 259 15.30 26.30 7.58
CA ARG A 259 16.50 26.86 8.21
C ARG A 259 17.35 27.61 7.19
N ARG A 260 17.71 26.99 6.07
CA ARG A 260 18.52 27.62 5.00
C ARG A 260 17.84 28.90 4.49
N LYS A 261 16.53 28.85 4.27
CA LYS A 261 15.75 30.02 3.84
C LYS A 261 15.75 31.15 4.88
N VAL A 262 15.63 30.82 6.17
CA VAL A 262 15.68 31.80 7.28
C VAL A 262 17.06 32.47 7.38
N HIS A 263 18.14 31.74 7.07
CA HIS A 263 19.51 32.27 7.07
C HIS A 263 19.99 32.79 5.71
N HIS A 264 19.10 32.91 4.72
CA HIS A 264 19.41 33.36 3.36
C HIS A 264 20.50 32.55 2.63
N GLN A 265 20.61 31.26 2.94
CA GLN A 265 21.51 30.30 2.31
C GLN A 265 20.83 29.63 1.11
N ARG A 266 21.61 29.16 0.14
CA ARG A 266 21.04 28.39 -0.98
C ARG A 266 20.53 27.04 -0.51
N PHE A 267 19.52 26.51 -1.20
CA PHE A 267 18.92 25.22 -0.86
C PHE A 267 19.89 24.03 -1.01
N ASP A 268 20.93 24.16 -1.84
CA ASP A 268 21.92 23.13 -2.14
C ASP A 268 23.22 23.24 -1.30
N GLU A 269 23.29 24.21 -0.38
CA GLU A 269 24.45 24.35 0.51
C GLU A 269 24.48 23.27 1.61
N ALA A 270 25.67 22.78 1.93
CA ALA A 270 25.89 21.79 2.98
C ALA A 270 25.55 22.36 4.37
N ASP A 271 24.91 21.55 5.22
CA ASP A 271 24.35 21.97 6.51
C ASP A 271 24.63 20.93 7.60
N LYS A 272 24.85 21.40 8.84
CA LYS A 272 25.10 20.56 10.04
C LYS A 272 23.94 20.59 11.04
N GLY A 273 22.82 21.23 10.71
CA GLY A 273 21.66 21.38 11.58
C GLY A 273 20.66 20.21 11.52
N HIS A 274 21.03 19.07 10.94
CA HIS A 274 20.18 17.88 10.87
C HIS A 274 19.91 17.29 12.28
N LEU A 275 18.77 16.61 12.42
CA LEU A 275 18.28 16.01 13.66
C LEU A 275 19.35 15.21 14.40
N HIS A 276 20.03 14.33 13.67
CA HIS A 276 21.01 13.42 14.22
C HIS A 276 22.27 14.15 14.75
N HIS A 277 22.72 15.21 14.08
CA HIS A 277 23.81 16.06 14.56
C HIS A 277 23.43 16.82 15.84
N LYS A 278 22.18 17.30 15.93
CA LYS A 278 21.69 18.02 17.12
C LYS A 278 21.58 17.10 18.33
N LEU A 279 21.04 15.89 18.16
CA LEU A 279 20.99 14.88 19.22
C LEU A 279 22.41 14.52 19.71
N MET A 280 23.35 14.32 18.80
CA MET A 280 24.71 13.94 19.16
C MET A 280 25.50 15.06 19.85
N PHE A 281 25.54 16.24 19.23
CA PHE A 281 26.49 17.29 19.63
C PHE A 281 25.86 18.40 20.48
N SER A 282 24.56 18.68 20.32
CA SER A 282 23.89 19.72 21.13
C SER A 282 23.27 19.18 22.41
N LEU A 283 22.87 17.90 22.42
CA LEU A 283 22.34 17.21 23.61
C LEU A 283 23.32 16.20 24.20
N GLU A 284 24.54 16.08 23.63
CA GLU A 284 25.62 15.23 24.12
C GLU A 284 25.24 13.75 24.32
N LEU A 285 24.26 13.26 23.54
CA LEU A 285 23.74 11.91 23.68
C LEU A 285 24.68 10.84 23.08
N GLY A 286 25.60 11.26 22.21
CA GLY A 286 26.43 10.35 21.42
C GLY A 286 25.65 9.64 20.32
N GLN A 287 26.34 8.85 19.51
CA GLN A 287 25.81 8.26 18.28
C GLN A 287 24.69 7.25 18.54
N THR A 288 24.96 6.22 19.36
CA THR A 288 24.00 5.12 19.61
C THR A 288 22.67 5.61 20.17
N LYS A 289 22.69 6.49 21.18
CA LYS A 289 21.46 7.01 21.78
C LYS A 289 20.67 7.87 20.79
N SER A 290 21.35 8.68 19.99
CA SER A 290 20.71 9.51 18.96
C SER A 290 19.97 8.66 17.93
N VAL A 291 20.61 7.57 17.46
CA VAL A 291 20.00 6.64 16.51
C VAL A 291 18.79 5.92 17.12
N LEU A 292 18.91 5.42 18.36
CA LEU A 292 17.81 4.75 19.05
C LEU A 292 16.60 5.67 19.28
N ILE A 293 16.81 6.94 19.63
CA ILE A 293 15.73 7.92 19.76
C ILE A 293 15.00 8.12 18.42
N LEU A 294 15.75 8.20 17.32
CA LEU A 294 15.15 8.34 15.99
C LEU A 294 14.42 7.06 15.54
N TYR A 295 14.88 5.88 15.96
CA TYR A 295 14.14 4.63 15.76
C TYR A 295 12.83 4.63 16.56
N ILE A 296 12.85 5.03 17.83
CA ILE A 296 11.65 5.12 18.66
C ILE A 296 10.67 6.12 18.04
N ALA A 297 11.13 7.30 17.61
CA ALA A 297 10.29 8.28 16.94
C ALA A 297 9.65 7.70 15.67
N THR A 298 10.44 7.05 14.82
CA THR A 298 9.96 6.41 13.58
C THR A 298 8.95 5.30 13.89
N ALA A 299 9.21 4.49 14.93
CA ALA A 299 8.30 3.43 15.36
C ALA A 299 6.98 3.98 15.90
N LEU A 300 6.99 5.08 16.67
CA LEU A 300 5.77 5.73 17.17
C LEU A 300 4.90 6.27 16.03
N PHE A 301 5.52 6.93 15.04
CA PHE A 301 4.81 7.35 13.82
C PHE A 301 4.29 6.14 13.03
N SER A 302 5.07 5.07 12.93
CA SER A 302 4.66 3.84 12.24
C SER A 302 3.47 3.14 12.93
N ILE A 303 3.47 3.10 14.27
CA ILE A 303 2.34 2.61 15.08
C ILE A 303 1.11 3.49 14.84
N CYS A 304 1.28 4.81 14.76
CA CYS A 304 0.20 5.74 14.43
C CYS A 304 -0.45 5.41 13.07
N SER A 305 0.35 5.04 12.07
CA SER A 305 -0.16 4.57 10.77
C SER A 305 -0.91 3.24 10.88
N PHE A 306 -0.46 2.32 11.73
CA PHE A 306 -1.14 1.04 11.95
C PHE A 306 -2.46 1.19 12.71
N ILE A 307 -2.50 2.05 13.75
CA ILE A 307 -3.73 2.37 14.51
C ILE A 307 -4.81 2.95 13.61
N HIS A 308 -4.43 3.68 12.56
CA HIS A 308 -5.37 4.25 11.60
C HIS A 308 -6.32 3.22 10.99
N ILE A 309 -5.85 1.99 10.78
CA ILE A 309 -6.65 0.87 10.26
C ILE A 309 -7.87 0.62 11.15
N TYR A 310 -7.71 0.75 12.46
CA TYR A 310 -8.75 0.46 13.45
C TYR A 310 -9.53 1.70 13.89
N SER A 311 -8.86 2.84 14.00
CA SER A 311 -9.48 4.10 14.44
C SER A 311 -8.77 5.32 13.85
N VAL A 312 -9.44 5.95 12.88
CA VAL A 312 -9.00 7.19 12.24
C VAL A 312 -8.81 8.30 13.28
N THR A 313 -9.77 8.48 14.18
CA THR A 313 -9.73 9.53 15.21
C THR A 313 -8.54 9.35 16.15
N ALA A 314 -8.30 8.14 16.65
CA ALA A 314 -7.18 7.86 17.54
C ALA A 314 -5.83 8.10 16.83
N SER A 315 -5.72 7.68 15.56
CA SER A 315 -4.54 7.94 14.74
C SER A 315 -4.31 9.44 14.53
N ILE A 316 -5.34 10.22 14.20
CA ILE A 316 -5.20 11.68 14.03
C ILE A 316 -4.76 12.37 15.34
N LEU A 317 -5.36 11.99 16.48
CA LEU A 317 -4.97 12.55 17.78
C LEU A 317 -3.53 12.20 18.15
N LEU A 318 -3.13 10.94 17.95
CA LEU A 318 -1.75 10.51 18.20
C LEU A 318 -0.78 11.20 17.25
N PHE A 319 -1.11 11.34 15.96
CA PHE A 319 -0.28 12.04 14.99
C PHE A 319 -0.09 13.51 15.38
N ALA A 320 -1.18 14.21 15.75
CA ALA A 320 -1.13 15.59 16.20
C ALA A 320 -0.26 15.74 17.47
N LEU A 321 -0.38 14.80 18.41
CA LEU A 321 0.46 14.77 19.61
C LEU A 321 1.94 14.57 19.27
N LEU A 322 2.26 13.61 18.38
CA LEU A 322 3.64 13.34 17.96
C LEU A 322 4.25 14.54 17.22
N LEU A 323 3.48 15.20 16.34
CA LEU A 323 3.91 16.43 15.69
C LEU A 323 4.14 17.58 16.69
N LEU A 324 3.27 17.72 17.69
CA LEU A 324 3.44 18.71 18.75
C LEU A 324 4.73 18.48 19.55
N VAL A 325 4.98 17.23 19.97
CA VAL A 325 6.20 16.85 20.69
C VAL A 325 7.43 17.11 19.82
N PHE A 326 7.36 16.78 18.54
CA PHE A 326 8.44 17.01 17.60
C PHE A 326 8.72 18.51 17.39
N GLU A 327 7.71 19.35 17.24
CA GLU A 327 7.90 20.82 17.11
C GLU A 327 8.49 21.42 18.39
N ILE A 328 8.05 20.98 19.58
CA ILE A 328 8.66 21.38 20.85
C ILE A 328 10.15 21.00 20.87
N PHE A 329 10.50 19.81 20.39
CA PHE A 329 11.89 19.38 20.28
C PHE A 329 12.69 20.28 19.32
N VAL A 330 12.13 20.65 18.17
CA VAL A 330 12.76 21.56 17.19
C VAL A 330 13.06 22.93 17.78
N GLU A 331 12.10 23.51 18.53
CA GLU A 331 12.27 24.79 19.22
C GLU A 331 13.30 24.71 20.35
N TYR A 332 13.25 23.65 21.15
CA TYR A 332 14.17 23.44 22.27
C TYR A 332 15.62 23.31 21.79
N THR A 333 15.84 22.55 20.72
CA THR A 333 17.17 22.32 20.12
C THR A 333 17.64 23.45 19.20
N ASN A 334 16.81 24.49 19.01
CA ASN A 334 17.07 25.62 18.11
C ASN A 334 17.45 25.16 16.69
N MET A 335 16.75 24.14 16.18
CA MET A 335 17.03 23.53 14.89
C MET A 335 16.78 24.47 13.70
N ILE A 336 15.86 25.42 13.82
CA ILE A 336 15.59 26.43 12.78
C ILE A 336 16.39 27.70 13.06
N SER A 337 16.24 28.27 14.25
CA SER A 337 16.95 29.47 14.71
C SER A 337 16.80 29.60 16.21
N ARG A 338 17.76 30.25 16.88
CA ARG A 338 17.63 30.61 18.32
C ARG A 338 16.39 31.47 18.62
N LYS A 339 15.90 32.18 17.61
CA LYS A 339 14.75 33.08 17.73
C LYS A 339 13.41 32.41 17.34
N TYR A 340 13.43 31.22 16.72
CA TYR A 340 12.23 30.51 16.30
C TYR A 340 11.70 29.66 17.47
N LYS A 341 10.74 30.21 18.23
CA LYS A 341 10.13 29.55 19.40
C LYS A 341 8.62 29.80 19.58
N PRO A 342 7.77 29.58 18.56
CA PRO A 342 6.35 29.94 18.62
C PRO A 342 5.56 29.19 19.72
N ILE A 343 5.68 27.86 19.83
CA ILE A 343 4.94 27.04 20.80
C ILE A 343 5.44 27.31 22.22
N LEU A 344 6.75 27.36 22.44
CA LEU A 344 7.30 27.69 23.76
C LEU A 344 6.90 29.10 24.22
N THR A 345 6.77 30.05 23.29
CA THR A 345 6.26 31.40 23.60
C THR A 345 4.79 31.36 23.98
N ILE A 346 3.95 30.59 23.27
CA ILE A 346 2.53 30.41 23.61
C ILE A 346 2.39 29.73 24.98
N LEU A 347 3.17 28.68 25.23
CA LEU A 347 3.18 27.96 26.50
C LEU A 347 3.52 28.89 27.68
N ASN A 348 4.44 29.85 27.47
CA ASN A 348 4.80 30.84 28.48
C ASN A 348 3.65 31.79 28.86
N ILE A 349 2.70 32.05 27.96
CA ILE A 349 1.51 32.85 28.26
C ILE A 349 0.69 32.20 29.39
N PHE A 350 0.62 30.87 29.38
CA PHE A 350 -0.13 30.09 30.35
C PHE A 350 0.70 29.72 31.59
N LEU A 351 1.94 29.27 31.40
CA LEU A 351 2.78 28.79 32.50
C LEU A 351 3.50 29.92 33.26
N LYS A 352 3.66 31.11 32.65
CA LYS A 352 4.32 32.29 33.23
C LYS A 352 5.67 31.96 33.90
N ARG A 353 6.54 31.21 33.22
CA ARG A 353 7.87 30.86 33.74
C ARG A 353 8.95 31.74 33.12
N ASP A 354 9.95 32.09 33.91
CA ASP A 354 11.04 32.97 33.45
C ASP A 354 12.07 32.29 32.55
N ASP A 355 12.10 30.96 32.51
CA ASP A 355 12.96 30.15 31.63
C ASP A 355 12.41 30.01 30.19
N LEU A 356 11.17 30.42 29.95
CA LEU A 356 10.53 30.36 28.62
C LEU A 356 10.60 31.71 27.87
N PRO A 357 10.60 31.70 26.52
CA PRO A 357 10.72 32.92 25.71
C PRO A 357 9.54 33.86 25.93
N LYS A 358 9.79 35.17 25.99
CA LYS A 358 8.74 36.19 26.13
C LYS A 358 8.30 36.70 24.76
N ILE A 359 7.02 37.04 24.59
CA ILE A 359 6.44 37.55 23.32
C ILE A 359 7.28 38.68 22.69
N LYS A 360 7.90 39.53 23.53
CA LYS A 360 8.72 40.67 23.10
C LYS A 360 9.98 40.27 22.32
N GLU A 361 10.51 39.07 22.53
CA GLU A 361 11.70 38.53 21.86
C GLU A 361 11.39 37.97 20.46
N SER A 362 10.11 37.66 20.19
CA SER A 362 9.63 37.18 18.87
C SER A 362 9.39 38.30 17.84
N LYS A 363 9.62 39.58 18.20
CA LYS A 363 9.27 40.77 17.39
C LYS A 363 9.81 40.74 15.96
N THR A 364 10.97 40.13 15.72
CA THR A 364 11.55 39.99 14.36
C THR A 364 10.66 39.12 13.46
N TYR A 365 10.02 38.06 13.98
CA TYR A 365 9.09 37.22 13.22
C TYR A 365 7.76 37.92 13.00
N LEU A 366 7.27 38.65 14.01
CA LEU A 366 6.10 39.52 13.86
C LEU A 366 6.30 40.54 12.73
N MET A 367 7.52 41.08 12.54
CA MET A 367 7.86 41.97 11.42
C MET A 367 7.92 41.25 10.06
N ILE A 368 8.51 40.06 9.96
CA ILE A 368 8.55 39.26 8.72
C ILE A 368 7.14 38.80 8.33
N ALA A 369 6.36 38.32 9.30
CA ALA A 369 4.96 37.99 9.15
C ALA A 369 4.15 39.22 8.74
N LYS A 370 4.41 40.42 9.31
CA LYS A 370 3.80 41.69 8.86
C LYS A 370 4.14 42.04 7.41
N ARG A 371 5.41 41.86 7.01
CA ARG A 371 5.92 42.19 5.67
C ARG A 371 5.32 41.32 4.57
N HIS A 372 5.02 40.07 4.89
CA HIS A 372 4.37 39.11 3.99
C HIS A 372 2.98 38.72 4.47
N HIS A 373 2.32 39.57 5.26
CA HIS A 373 1.09 39.25 5.97
C HIS A 373 -0.02 38.81 5.03
N LEU A 374 -0.17 39.51 3.89
CA LEU A 374 -1.11 39.09 2.85
C LEU A 374 -0.78 37.71 2.28
N LYS A 375 0.50 37.38 2.03
CA LYS A 375 0.90 36.06 1.50
C LYS A 375 0.67 34.95 2.53
N TYR A 376 0.98 35.18 3.81
CA TYR A 376 0.74 34.19 4.86
C TYR A 376 -0.73 34.04 5.21
N ILE A 377 -1.52 35.12 5.16
CA ILE A 377 -2.98 35.06 5.22
C ILE A 377 -3.52 34.29 4.02
N LEU A 378 -3.01 34.53 2.80
CA LEU A 378 -3.45 33.81 1.61
C LEU A 378 -3.12 32.32 1.72
N ILE A 379 -1.91 31.97 2.18
CA ILE A 379 -1.50 30.58 2.42
C ILE A 379 -2.33 29.96 3.55
N GLY A 380 -2.52 30.66 4.66
CA GLY A 380 -3.33 30.20 5.79
C GLY A 380 -4.81 30.03 5.40
N PHE A 381 -5.35 30.95 4.61
CA PHE A 381 -6.68 30.85 4.01
C PHE A 381 -6.76 29.70 3.02
N LEU A 382 -5.75 29.50 2.17
CA LEU A 382 -5.69 28.36 1.25
C LEU A 382 -5.63 27.03 2.03
N CYS A 383 -4.80 26.95 3.07
CA CYS A 383 -4.72 25.78 3.95
C CYS A 383 -6.04 25.55 4.71
N ALA A 384 -6.69 26.61 5.22
CA ALA A 384 -7.97 26.52 5.88
C ALA A 384 -9.07 26.11 4.90
N VAL A 385 -9.09 26.64 3.68
CA VAL A 385 -10.00 26.23 2.60
C VAL A 385 -9.74 24.79 2.21
N ILE A 386 -8.50 24.34 2.06
CA ILE A 386 -8.16 22.94 1.78
C ILE A 386 -8.58 22.03 2.93
N THR A 387 -8.37 22.44 4.18
CA THR A 387 -8.71 21.64 5.36
C THR A 387 -10.22 21.58 5.56
N VAL A 388 -10.92 22.72 5.45
CA VAL A 388 -12.39 22.81 5.52
C VAL A 388 -13.02 22.10 4.32
N SER A 389 -12.47 22.24 3.12
CA SER A 389 -12.94 21.49 1.94
C SER A 389 -12.67 20.00 2.12
N GLY A 390 -11.52 19.60 2.68
CA GLY A 390 -11.20 18.21 2.96
C GLY A 390 -12.09 17.60 4.04
N VAL A 391 -12.40 18.36 5.11
CA VAL A 391 -13.33 17.97 6.17
C VAL A 391 -14.76 17.95 5.66
N LEU A 392 -15.20 18.93 4.87
CA LEU A 392 -16.52 18.97 4.25
C LEU A 392 -16.67 17.87 3.20
N VAL A 393 -15.63 17.56 2.43
CA VAL A 393 -15.60 16.43 1.50
C VAL A 393 -15.62 15.13 2.28
N TYR A 394 -14.85 14.98 3.35
CA TYR A 394 -14.85 13.79 4.21
C TYR A 394 -16.21 13.57 4.89
N HIS A 395 -16.84 14.62 5.42
CA HIS A 395 -18.20 14.55 5.98
C HIS A 395 -19.22 14.26 4.89
N ASN A 396 -19.18 14.96 3.73
CA ASN A 396 -20.05 14.65 2.60
C ASN A 396 -19.82 13.26 1.99
N HIS A 397 -18.61 12.68 2.06
CA HIS A 397 -18.32 11.32 1.57
C HIS A 397 -18.71 10.24 2.58
N ASN A 398 -18.79 10.57 3.88
CA ASN A 398 -19.30 9.66 4.89
C ASN A 398 -20.84 9.74 4.98
N ASP A 399 -21.43 10.93 4.82
CA ASP A 399 -22.89 11.13 4.75
C ASP A 399 -23.46 10.73 3.38
N LYS A 400 -22.61 10.75 2.34
CA LYS A 400 -22.85 10.10 1.07
C LYS A 400 -21.72 9.11 0.85
N LYS A 401 -21.81 7.92 1.45
CA LYS A 401 -21.28 6.73 0.76
C LYS A 401 -21.67 6.93 -0.71
N PRO A 402 -20.76 6.99 -1.68
CA PRO A 402 -21.20 7.04 -3.05
C PRO A 402 -22.08 5.81 -3.19
N VAL A 403 -23.37 6.04 -3.44
CA VAL A 403 -24.11 5.11 -4.28
C VAL A 403 -23.29 5.16 -5.55
N VAL A 404 -22.29 4.27 -5.62
CA VAL A 404 -21.79 3.82 -6.89
C VAL A 404 -23.09 3.45 -7.57
N ASN A 405 -23.45 4.18 -8.62
CA ASN A 405 -24.33 3.64 -9.64
C ASN A 405 -23.54 2.48 -10.26
N THR A 406 -23.32 1.46 -9.45
CA THR A 406 -22.98 0.13 -9.86
C THR A 406 -24.17 -0.17 -10.74
N PRO A 407 -23.97 -0.46 -12.04
CA PRO A 407 -25.07 -0.90 -12.86
C PRO A 407 -25.83 -1.93 -12.03
N VAL A 408 -27.12 -1.69 -11.78
CA VAL A 408 -27.93 -2.66 -11.05
C VAL A 408 -27.88 -3.90 -11.93
N ILE A 409 -27.08 -4.88 -11.51
CA ILE A 409 -26.94 -6.12 -12.25
C ILE A 409 -28.21 -6.88 -11.95
N THR A 410 -29.18 -6.72 -12.83
CA THR A 410 -30.41 -7.47 -12.80
C THR A 410 -30.08 -8.89 -13.26
N TYR A 411 -30.37 -9.86 -12.40
CA TYR A 411 -30.39 -11.27 -12.78
C TYR A 411 -31.76 -11.52 -13.40
N GLU A 412 -31.81 -11.98 -14.66
CA GLU A 412 -33.09 -12.26 -15.29
C GLU A 412 -33.81 -13.39 -14.53
N MET A 413 -35.13 -13.24 -14.34
CA MET A 413 -35.95 -14.31 -13.79
C MET A 413 -36.29 -15.33 -14.89
N PRO A 414 -36.38 -16.63 -14.56
CA PRO A 414 -36.89 -17.63 -15.49
C PRO A 414 -38.29 -17.26 -16.01
N ASN A 415 -38.65 -17.72 -17.21
CA ASN A 415 -39.92 -17.39 -17.87
C ASN A 415 -41.16 -17.79 -17.04
N HIS A 416 -41.04 -18.84 -16.23
CA HIS A 416 -42.11 -19.38 -15.37
C HIS A 416 -41.58 -19.67 -13.96
N PRO A 417 -41.30 -18.66 -13.12
CA PRO A 417 -40.62 -18.88 -11.85
C PRO A 417 -41.56 -19.46 -10.78
N THR A 418 -41.06 -20.43 -10.01
CA THR A 418 -41.77 -20.96 -8.83
C THR A 418 -41.80 -19.94 -7.70
N SER A 419 -42.63 -20.16 -6.67
CA SER A 419 -42.70 -19.28 -5.50
C SER A 419 -41.34 -19.14 -4.80
N LEU A 420 -40.57 -20.23 -4.72
CA LEU A 420 -39.23 -20.23 -4.14
C LEU A 420 -38.26 -19.37 -4.98
N MET A 421 -38.27 -19.49 -6.31
CA MET A 421 -37.44 -18.67 -7.19
C MET A 421 -37.72 -17.17 -7.04
N LYS A 422 -39.00 -16.79 -6.88
CA LYS A 422 -39.40 -15.40 -6.65
C LYS A 422 -38.84 -14.86 -5.33
N SER A 423 -38.99 -15.63 -4.25
CA SER A 423 -38.43 -15.27 -2.95
C SER A 423 -36.91 -15.05 -3.02
N VAL A 424 -36.18 -16.00 -3.59
CA VAL A 424 -34.71 -15.90 -3.69
C VAL A 424 -34.29 -14.73 -4.57
N HIS A 425 -35.01 -14.46 -5.67
CA HIS A 425 -34.73 -13.32 -6.53
C HIS A 425 -34.98 -11.97 -5.82
N GLU A 426 -36.03 -11.87 -5.01
CA GLU A 426 -36.25 -10.71 -4.14
C GLU A 426 -35.11 -10.53 -3.14
N ASP A 427 -34.61 -11.63 -2.55
CA ASP A 427 -33.47 -11.60 -1.62
C ASP A 427 -32.16 -11.16 -2.31
N ILE A 428 -31.95 -11.47 -3.59
CA ILE A 428 -30.82 -10.95 -4.38
C ILE A 428 -30.91 -9.43 -4.47
N ASN A 429 -32.10 -8.90 -4.80
CA ASN A 429 -32.33 -7.46 -4.98
C ASN A 429 -32.27 -6.70 -3.64
N ALA A 430 -32.64 -7.33 -2.53
CA ALA A 430 -32.59 -6.76 -1.19
C ALA A 430 -31.21 -6.89 -0.51
N SER A 431 -30.28 -7.67 -1.08
CA SER A 431 -28.99 -7.97 -0.45
C SER A 431 -28.06 -6.74 -0.37
N HIS A 432 -27.59 -6.43 0.84
CA HIS A 432 -26.66 -5.33 1.09
C HIS A 432 -25.18 -5.76 1.19
N THR A 433 -24.90 -7.06 1.11
CA THR A 433 -23.54 -7.61 1.21
C THR A 433 -23.22 -8.51 0.02
N LYS A 434 -21.98 -8.46 -0.47
CA LYS A 434 -21.50 -9.32 -1.56
C LYS A 434 -21.67 -10.81 -1.26
N ARG A 435 -21.49 -11.21 0.00
CA ARG A 435 -21.63 -12.59 0.45
C ARG A 435 -23.05 -13.11 0.26
N ASN A 436 -24.06 -12.31 0.65
CA ASN A 436 -25.46 -12.71 0.51
C ASN A 436 -25.87 -12.77 -0.96
N THR A 437 -25.43 -11.80 -1.77
CA THR A 437 -25.66 -11.82 -3.23
C THR A 437 -25.05 -13.09 -3.85
N CYS A 438 -23.82 -13.46 -3.50
CA CYS A 438 -23.18 -14.67 -3.99
C CYS A 438 -23.97 -15.95 -3.62
N GLN A 439 -24.40 -16.07 -2.37
CA GLN A 439 -25.18 -17.22 -1.88
C GLN A 439 -26.53 -17.33 -2.60
N ASN A 440 -27.24 -16.21 -2.76
CA ASN A 440 -28.56 -16.20 -3.38
C ASN A 440 -28.49 -16.46 -4.89
N VAL A 441 -27.44 -15.99 -5.58
CA VAL A 441 -27.20 -16.30 -7.01
C VAL A 441 -26.92 -17.79 -7.19
N ALA A 442 -26.09 -18.39 -6.32
CA ALA A 442 -25.82 -19.82 -6.33
C ALA A 442 -27.11 -20.64 -6.11
N ALA A 443 -27.91 -20.24 -5.13
CA ALA A 443 -29.19 -20.87 -4.82
C ALA A 443 -30.18 -20.75 -5.98
N LEU A 444 -30.34 -19.56 -6.55
CA LEU A 444 -31.25 -19.33 -7.67
C LEU A 444 -30.86 -20.16 -8.91
N PHE A 445 -29.56 -20.27 -9.21
CA PHE A 445 -29.05 -21.16 -10.23
C PHE A 445 -29.42 -22.62 -9.97
N ALA A 446 -29.15 -23.12 -8.76
CA ALA A 446 -29.45 -24.51 -8.40
C ALA A 446 -30.95 -24.81 -8.49
N ILE A 447 -31.79 -23.96 -7.90
CA ILE A 447 -33.25 -24.12 -7.91
C ILE A 447 -33.76 -24.14 -9.36
N ASP A 448 -33.25 -23.27 -10.22
CA ASP A 448 -33.64 -23.22 -11.63
C ASP A 448 -33.17 -24.43 -12.44
N PHE A 449 -31.92 -24.87 -12.25
CA PHE A 449 -31.37 -26.06 -12.91
C PHE A 449 -32.10 -27.35 -12.51
N PHE A 450 -32.50 -27.49 -11.25
CA PHE A 450 -33.08 -28.73 -10.75
C PHE A 450 -34.61 -28.80 -10.82
N THR A 451 -35.29 -27.67 -10.99
CA THR A 451 -36.74 -27.61 -11.15
C THR A 451 -37.12 -27.81 -12.62
N ILE A 452 -37.76 -28.95 -12.91
CA ILE A 452 -38.25 -29.32 -14.24
C ILE A 452 -39.72 -28.97 -14.41
N SER A 453 -40.49 -28.91 -13.32
CA SER A 453 -41.94 -28.64 -13.35
C SER A 453 -42.33 -27.35 -14.07
N ASN A 454 -41.40 -26.40 -14.20
CA ASN A 454 -41.60 -25.11 -14.85
C ASN A 454 -40.92 -24.94 -16.21
N LYS A 455 -40.32 -25.99 -16.77
CA LYS A 455 -39.53 -25.94 -18.00
C LYS A 455 -40.33 -26.31 -19.24
N LYS A 456 -40.00 -25.69 -20.37
CA LYS A 456 -40.45 -26.07 -21.71
C LYS A 456 -39.50 -27.06 -22.37
N LYS A 457 -39.93 -27.64 -23.47
CA LYS A 457 -39.08 -28.48 -24.32
C LYS A 457 -37.82 -27.70 -24.72
N ASP A 458 -36.66 -28.36 -24.60
CA ASP A 458 -35.32 -27.84 -24.92
C ASP A 458 -34.84 -26.69 -24.00
N GLU A 459 -35.56 -26.37 -22.92
CA GLU A 459 -35.18 -25.32 -21.96
C GLU A 459 -34.28 -25.87 -20.86
N ILE A 460 -33.07 -25.31 -20.71
CA ILE A 460 -32.12 -25.64 -19.64
C ILE A 460 -32.15 -24.56 -18.58
N GLY A 461 -32.44 -24.95 -17.34
CA GLY A 461 -32.45 -24.04 -16.20
C GLY A 461 -31.05 -23.58 -15.84
N GLY A 462 -30.95 -22.34 -15.35
CA GLY A 462 -29.70 -21.79 -14.84
C GLY A 462 -28.69 -21.30 -15.88
N ALA A 463 -28.92 -21.54 -17.17
CA ALA A 463 -28.05 -21.10 -18.28
C ALA A 463 -27.72 -19.59 -18.22
N GLN A 464 -28.72 -18.75 -17.93
CA GLN A 464 -28.57 -17.30 -17.80
C GLN A 464 -27.67 -16.81 -16.65
N TYR A 465 -27.34 -17.69 -15.70
CA TYR A 465 -26.45 -17.39 -14.58
C TYR A 465 -25.02 -17.87 -14.83
N PHE A 466 -24.80 -18.70 -15.86
CA PHE A 466 -23.50 -19.25 -16.19
C PHE A 466 -22.60 -18.20 -16.83
N TYR A 467 -21.29 -18.34 -16.63
CA TYR A 467 -20.30 -17.50 -17.27
C TYR A 467 -20.32 -17.70 -18.78
N SER A 468 -20.40 -16.61 -19.55
CA SER A 468 -20.61 -16.65 -21.02
C SER A 468 -19.67 -17.60 -21.74
N ASP A 469 -18.39 -17.57 -21.38
CA ASP A 469 -17.34 -18.33 -22.06
C ASP A 469 -17.38 -19.83 -21.72
N ARG A 470 -18.27 -20.23 -20.80
CA ARG A 470 -18.49 -21.62 -20.36
C ARG A 470 -19.91 -22.10 -20.61
N LEU A 471 -20.76 -21.27 -21.21
CA LEU A 471 -22.18 -21.56 -21.42
C LEU A 471 -22.37 -22.78 -22.32
N ASP A 472 -21.67 -22.85 -23.46
CA ASP A 472 -21.78 -23.97 -24.40
C ASP A 472 -21.39 -25.30 -23.74
N ASN A 473 -20.29 -25.32 -22.99
CA ASN A 473 -19.83 -26.50 -22.25
C ASN A 473 -20.85 -26.92 -21.17
N PHE A 474 -21.46 -25.95 -20.50
CA PHE A 474 -22.49 -26.21 -19.49
C PHE A 474 -23.76 -26.79 -20.13
N GLU A 475 -24.22 -26.22 -21.25
CA GLU A 475 -25.42 -26.74 -21.93
C GLU A 475 -25.20 -28.16 -22.47
N GLU A 476 -24.02 -28.43 -23.04
CA GLU A 476 -23.65 -29.78 -23.49
C GLU A 476 -23.59 -30.76 -22.31
N PHE A 477 -22.97 -30.37 -21.21
CA PHE A 477 -22.95 -31.14 -19.96
C PHE A 477 -24.37 -31.40 -19.45
N ALA A 478 -25.22 -30.37 -19.37
CA ALA A 478 -26.59 -30.48 -18.90
C ALA A 478 -27.40 -31.48 -19.75
N LYS A 479 -27.34 -31.33 -21.09
CA LYS A 479 -28.03 -32.21 -22.06
C LYS A 479 -27.55 -33.66 -21.98
N SER A 480 -26.27 -33.89 -21.70
CA SER A 480 -25.71 -35.25 -21.57
C SER A 480 -25.91 -35.88 -20.19
N SER A 481 -26.30 -35.09 -19.18
CA SER A 481 -26.46 -35.53 -17.79
C SER A 481 -27.91 -35.39 -17.30
N TYR A 482 -28.18 -34.45 -16.40
CA TYR A 482 -29.47 -34.25 -15.76
C TYR A 482 -30.61 -33.97 -16.76
N TYR A 483 -30.33 -33.32 -17.89
CA TYR A 483 -31.34 -32.99 -18.90
C TYR A 483 -31.52 -34.05 -20.02
N ALA A 484 -30.79 -35.18 -19.97
CA ALA A 484 -30.78 -36.17 -21.07
C ALA A 484 -32.17 -36.71 -21.46
N ASN A 485 -33.05 -36.94 -20.49
CA ASN A 485 -34.40 -37.48 -20.72
C ASN A 485 -35.53 -36.48 -20.37
N VAL A 486 -35.18 -35.22 -20.08
CA VAL A 486 -36.14 -34.23 -19.56
C VAL A 486 -37.20 -33.87 -20.58
N ASN A 487 -36.85 -33.84 -21.88
CA ASN A 487 -37.81 -33.56 -22.95
C ASN A 487 -38.96 -34.60 -23.00
N ASP A 488 -38.65 -35.88 -22.84
CA ASP A 488 -39.65 -36.95 -22.81
C ASP A 488 -40.51 -36.88 -21.54
N MET A 489 -39.91 -36.49 -20.42
CA MET A 489 -40.62 -36.28 -19.15
C MET A 489 -41.60 -35.11 -19.22
N ILE A 490 -41.20 -33.99 -19.85
CA ILE A 490 -42.06 -32.83 -20.10
C ILE A 490 -43.22 -33.22 -21.04
N ALA A 491 -42.93 -33.94 -22.13
CA ALA A 491 -43.94 -34.38 -23.08
C ALA A 491 -45.00 -35.30 -22.46
N ASN A 492 -44.57 -36.24 -21.59
CA ASN A 492 -45.44 -37.22 -20.95
C ASN A 492 -46.01 -36.74 -19.60
N LYS A 493 -45.63 -35.55 -19.12
CA LYS A 493 -45.99 -35.00 -17.78
C LYS A 493 -45.66 -35.94 -16.62
N THR A 494 -44.57 -36.70 -16.74
CA THR A 494 -44.13 -37.68 -15.73
C THR A 494 -42.87 -37.18 -15.03
N ASN A 495 -42.74 -37.42 -13.71
CA ASN A 495 -41.53 -37.12 -12.94
C ASN A 495 -41.04 -35.66 -13.03
N LEU A 496 -41.98 -34.72 -13.06
CA LEU A 496 -41.67 -33.28 -12.97
C LEU A 496 -41.20 -32.94 -11.55
N ASP A 497 -39.89 -32.80 -11.38
CA ASP A 497 -39.28 -32.45 -10.10
C ASP A 497 -39.35 -30.95 -9.86
N GLU A 498 -39.56 -30.59 -8.59
CA GLU A 498 -39.58 -29.21 -8.14
C GLU A 498 -38.80 -29.09 -6.84
N VAL A 499 -37.86 -28.14 -6.80
CA VAL A 499 -37.11 -27.80 -5.59
C VAL A 499 -38.02 -26.96 -4.69
N THR A 500 -38.26 -27.43 -3.47
CA THR A 500 -39.18 -26.80 -2.51
C THR A 500 -38.45 -25.96 -1.47
N THR A 501 -37.24 -26.37 -1.07
CA THR A 501 -36.40 -25.63 -0.12
C THR A 501 -34.90 -25.80 -0.44
N TYR A 502 -34.09 -24.89 0.09
CA TYR A 502 -32.62 -24.98 0.04
C TYR A 502 -32.01 -24.47 1.35
N GLU A 503 -30.81 -24.96 1.68
CA GLU A 503 -29.99 -24.47 2.78
C GLU A 503 -28.55 -24.25 2.29
N VAL A 504 -27.91 -23.18 2.77
CA VAL A 504 -26.51 -22.87 2.46
C VAL A 504 -25.61 -23.47 3.53
N ASN A 505 -24.93 -24.57 3.21
CA ASN A 505 -24.06 -25.30 4.15
C ASN A 505 -22.76 -24.55 4.44
N TYR A 506 -22.13 -23.99 3.39
CA TYR A 506 -20.88 -23.24 3.54
C TYR A 506 -20.66 -22.24 2.42
N THR A 507 -19.76 -21.28 2.66
CA THR A 507 -19.27 -20.32 1.66
C THR A 507 -17.79 -20.06 1.93
N ARG A 508 -16.93 -20.33 0.97
CA ARG A 508 -15.47 -20.18 1.10
C ARG A 508 -14.83 -19.73 -0.22
N ALA A 509 -13.62 -19.19 -0.17
CA ALA A 509 -12.85 -18.94 -1.38
C ALA A 509 -12.58 -20.27 -2.12
N SER A 510 -12.67 -20.27 -3.44
CA SER A 510 -12.37 -21.43 -4.27
C SER A 510 -10.89 -21.47 -4.64
N ASP A 511 -10.31 -22.67 -4.69
CA ASP A 511 -8.97 -22.92 -5.23
C ASP A 511 -9.00 -23.15 -6.76
N VAL A 512 -10.19 -23.20 -7.36
CA VAL A 512 -10.40 -23.44 -8.80
C VAL A 512 -10.52 -22.10 -9.53
N THR A 513 -9.69 -21.89 -10.54
CA THR A 513 -9.70 -20.69 -11.39
C THR A 513 -9.86 -21.05 -12.87
N LEU A 514 -10.40 -20.13 -13.67
CA LEU A 514 -10.41 -20.26 -15.13
C LEU A 514 -9.11 -19.69 -15.69
N SER A 515 -8.56 -20.37 -16.70
CA SER A 515 -7.34 -19.91 -17.37
C SER A 515 -7.55 -18.54 -18.01
N GLY A 516 -6.65 -17.59 -17.73
CA GLY A 516 -6.74 -16.20 -18.19
C GLY A 516 -7.65 -15.29 -17.35
N LEU A 517 -8.23 -15.80 -16.25
CA LEU A 517 -9.06 -15.04 -15.31
C LEU A 517 -8.64 -15.28 -13.84
N GLU A 518 -7.38 -15.65 -13.60
CA GLU A 518 -6.85 -16.03 -12.29
C GLU A 518 -6.83 -14.88 -11.26
N ASP A 519 -6.88 -13.63 -11.73
CA ASP A 519 -6.87 -12.42 -10.89
C ASP A 519 -8.26 -12.06 -10.31
N TYR A 520 -9.31 -12.80 -10.67
CA TYR A 520 -10.67 -12.59 -10.15
C TYR A 520 -10.94 -13.41 -8.88
N GLU A 521 -11.88 -12.95 -8.06
CA GLU A 521 -12.30 -13.67 -6.85
C GLU A 521 -13.26 -14.82 -7.22
N TYR A 522 -12.92 -16.04 -6.77
CA TYR A 522 -13.76 -17.22 -6.91
C TYR A 522 -14.29 -17.69 -5.55
N THR A 523 -15.55 -18.07 -5.50
CA THR A 523 -16.23 -18.51 -4.27
C THR A 523 -16.93 -19.84 -4.49
N ASP A 524 -16.67 -20.81 -3.62
CA ASP A 524 -17.44 -22.05 -3.52
C ASP A 524 -18.61 -21.86 -2.55
N VAL A 525 -19.81 -22.21 -3.00
CA VAL A 525 -21.04 -22.25 -2.20
C VAL A 525 -21.55 -23.69 -2.15
N GLY A 526 -21.59 -24.27 -0.96
CA GLY A 526 -22.22 -25.57 -0.73
C GLY A 526 -23.70 -25.40 -0.43
N LEU A 527 -24.56 -26.09 -1.18
CA LEU A 527 -26.01 -26.03 -1.03
C LEU A 527 -26.57 -27.43 -0.76
N GLU A 528 -27.49 -27.51 0.18
CA GLU A 528 -28.40 -28.64 0.31
C GLU A 528 -29.74 -28.23 -0.31
N ILE A 529 -30.24 -28.98 -1.30
CA ILE A 529 -31.54 -28.70 -1.93
C ILE A 529 -32.50 -29.86 -1.68
N THR A 530 -33.76 -29.55 -1.41
CA THR A 530 -34.82 -30.54 -1.15
C THR A 530 -35.90 -30.46 -2.21
N PHE A 531 -36.31 -31.62 -2.70
CA PHE A 531 -37.32 -31.78 -3.73
C PHE A 531 -38.70 -32.10 -3.13
N ASN A 532 -39.76 -31.84 -3.90
CA ASN A 532 -41.13 -32.21 -3.57
C ASN A 532 -41.36 -33.74 -3.45
N LYS A 533 -40.49 -34.54 -4.07
CA LYS A 533 -40.47 -36.01 -4.04
C LYS A 533 -39.03 -36.50 -4.27
N LYS A 534 -38.80 -37.81 -4.28
CA LYS A 534 -37.48 -38.34 -4.67
C LYS A 534 -37.14 -37.90 -6.10
N ASN A 535 -35.96 -37.28 -6.25
CA ASN A 535 -35.47 -36.79 -7.51
C ASN A 535 -35.37 -37.92 -8.54
N PHE A 536 -35.78 -37.70 -9.79
CA PHE A 536 -35.81 -38.76 -10.80
C PHE A 536 -34.42 -39.29 -11.20
N TYR A 537 -33.39 -38.44 -11.12
CA TYR A 537 -32.02 -38.76 -11.51
C TYR A 537 -31.24 -39.36 -10.33
N TYR A 538 -31.27 -38.69 -9.17
CA TYR A 538 -30.49 -39.09 -7.99
C TYR A 538 -31.23 -40.09 -7.07
N ASN A 539 -32.55 -40.24 -7.20
CA ASN A 539 -33.40 -41.08 -6.34
C ASN A 539 -33.38 -40.71 -4.84
N TYR A 540 -32.90 -39.51 -4.51
CA TYR A 540 -32.93 -38.91 -3.16
C TYR A 540 -33.88 -37.73 -3.14
N GLN A 541 -34.50 -37.49 -1.99
CA GLN A 541 -35.35 -36.30 -1.79
C GLN A 541 -34.54 -35.04 -1.51
N THR A 542 -33.30 -35.20 -1.01
CA THR A 542 -32.38 -34.11 -0.70
C THR A 542 -31.01 -34.43 -1.30
N ILE A 543 -30.36 -33.45 -1.92
CA ILE A 543 -29.01 -33.62 -2.49
C ILE A 543 -28.11 -32.45 -2.08
N ASN A 544 -26.81 -32.73 -2.03
CA ASN A 544 -25.77 -31.76 -1.72
C ASN A 544 -24.96 -31.43 -2.98
N ILE A 545 -24.83 -30.15 -3.27
CA ILE A 545 -24.12 -29.64 -4.45
C ILE A 545 -23.12 -28.57 -4.05
N LYS A 546 -22.09 -28.39 -4.85
CA LYS A 546 -21.13 -27.30 -4.75
C LYS A 546 -21.19 -26.49 -6.04
N VAL A 547 -21.41 -25.19 -5.90
CA VAL A 547 -21.44 -24.25 -7.02
C VAL A 547 -20.26 -23.30 -6.85
N THR A 548 -19.46 -23.15 -7.90
CA THR A 548 -18.34 -22.20 -7.92
C THR A 548 -18.71 -20.98 -8.75
N LEU A 549 -18.53 -19.80 -8.17
CA LEU A 549 -18.88 -18.51 -8.76
C LEU A 549 -17.62 -17.65 -8.96
N ILE A 550 -17.57 -16.91 -10.06
CA ILE A 550 -16.59 -15.85 -10.30
C ILE A 550 -17.25 -14.48 -10.10
N GLU A 551 -16.57 -13.56 -9.41
CA GLU A 551 -16.97 -12.15 -9.36
C GLU A 551 -16.21 -11.34 -10.42
N LYS A 552 -16.90 -10.95 -11.51
CA LYS A 552 -16.34 -10.10 -12.57
C LYS A 552 -17.30 -8.95 -12.88
N ASN A 553 -16.77 -7.73 -12.95
CA ASN A 553 -17.57 -6.51 -13.22
C ASN A 553 -18.77 -6.35 -12.27
N ASN A 554 -18.60 -6.72 -11.00
CA ASN A 554 -19.63 -6.68 -9.95
C ASN A 554 -20.82 -7.66 -10.16
N ARG A 555 -20.72 -8.60 -11.11
CA ARG A 555 -21.68 -9.70 -11.34
C ARG A 555 -21.05 -11.01 -10.85
N PHE A 556 -21.84 -11.81 -10.13
CA PHE A 556 -21.50 -13.20 -9.84
C PHE A 556 -21.98 -14.06 -11.01
N SER A 557 -21.13 -14.94 -11.51
CA SER A 557 -21.48 -15.88 -12.59
C SER A 557 -21.00 -17.28 -12.23
N ILE A 558 -21.78 -18.29 -12.57
CA ILE A 558 -21.44 -19.69 -12.29
C ILE A 558 -20.36 -20.16 -13.26
N VAL A 559 -19.33 -20.83 -12.75
CA VAL A 559 -18.24 -21.38 -13.57
C VAL A 559 -18.11 -22.89 -13.45
N SER A 560 -18.59 -23.47 -12.34
CA SER A 560 -18.63 -24.91 -12.11
C SER A 560 -19.83 -25.30 -11.27
N LEU A 561 -20.31 -26.53 -11.48
CA LEU A 561 -21.30 -27.20 -10.67
C LEU A 561 -20.79 -28.62 -10.43
N ASP A 562 -20.52 -28.96 -9.17
CA ASP A 562 -20.09 -30.29 -8.75
C ASP A 562 -21.16 -30.92 -7.86
N PHE A 563 -21.40 -32.22 -8.04
CA PHE A 563 -22.34 -32.99 -7.24
C PHE A 563 -21.54 -33.84 -6.26
N ASN A 564 -21.83 -33.71 -4.97
CA ASN A 564 -21.27 -34.62 -3.98
C ASN A 564 -22.19 -35.83 -3.90
N ASP A 565 -22.13 -36.71 -4.91
CA ASP A 565 -22.52 -38.09 -4.66
C ASP A 565 -21.40 -38.67 -3.78
N GLY A 566 -21.76 -39.38 -2.70
CA GLY A 566 -20.80 -40.05 -1.83
C GLY A 566 -20.02 -41.19 -2.52
N ALA A 567 -19.80 -41.12 -3.84
CA ALA A 567 -19.07 -42.05 -4.66
C ALA A 567 -18.33 -41.31 -5.80
N ASN A 568 -17.02 -41.19 -5.59
CA ASN A 568 -15.92 -40.95 -6.53
C ASN A 568 -15.66 -39.52 -7.05
N GLU A 569 -14.36 -39.19 -6.92
CA GLU A 569 -13.62 -37.96 -7.23
C GLU A 569 -13.74 -37.44 -8.66
#